data_AF-A0A310SKY5-F1
#
_entry.id   AF-A0A310SKY5-F1
#
_cell.length_a   1.000
_cell.length_b   1.000
_cell.length_c   1.000
_cell.angle_alpha   90.00
_cell.angle_beta   90.00
_cell.angle_gamma   90.00
#
_symmetry.space_group_name_H-M   'P 1'
#
loop_
_entity.id
_entity.type
_entity.pdbx_description
1 polymer ?
#
loop_
_entity_poly.entity_id
_entity_poly.type
_entity_poly.pdbx_seq_one_letter_code
_entity_poly.pdbx_strand_id
1 'polypeptide(L)'
;FRFLRYQKEYNPPKNVADRINKICEVQQISATNETKIEDPLQRFNLFLACEEELQHPVMNSVLYSIETIGDLKKYYETPVDSRTPLEVMRSMDLPKNLHINYDYIRFHPDTDTLFNGKTAFPSSSTLVTGLKYKKKYPGHYQDNPFLEKMLKI
;
A
#
# COMPACT_ATOMS: atom_id res chain seq x y z
N PHE A 1 7.50 -6.74 5.13
CA PHE A 1 6.61 -6.17 4.10
C PHE A 1 5.79 -5.04 4.72
N ARG A 2 5.97 -3.79 4.28
CA ARG A 2 5.20 -2.63 4.80
C ARG A 2 4.04 -2.36 3.85
N PHE A 3 2.82 -2.75 4.22
CA PHE A 3 1.61 -2.49 3.45
C PHE A 3 1.01 -1.13 3.79
N LEU A 4 0.27 -0.53 2.85
CA LEU A 4 -0.57 0.67 3.07
C LEU A 4 0.18 1.97 3.42
N ARG A 5 1.48 2.10 3.10
CA ARG A 5 2.02 3.47 3.00
C ARG A 5 1.32 4.16 1.82
N TYR A 6 0.99 5.44 1.96
CA TYR A 6 0.52 6.28 0.87
C TYR A 6 1.66 6.49 -0.14
N GLN A 7 1.96 5.44 -0.90
CA GLN A 7 2.93 5.47 -1.98
C GLN A 7 2.14 5.29 -3.27
N LYS A 8 2.32 6.25 -4.17
CA LYS A 8 1.82 6.11 -5.53
C LYS A 8 2.57 4.97 -6.21
N GLU A 9 1.87 4.24 -7.05
CA GLU A 9 2.49 3.27 -7.92
C GLU A 9 3.56 3.94 -8.77
N TYR A 10 4.69 3.27 -8.92
CA TYR A 10 5.79 3.77 -9.71
C TYR A 10 6.33 2.64 -10.58
N ASN A 11 6.27 2.85 -11.89
CA ASN A 11 6.84 1.96 -12.88
C ASN A 11 8.05 2.65 -13.53
N PRO A 12 9.27 2.21 -13.24
CA PRO A 12 10.47 2.89 -13.68
C PRO A 12 10.59 2.84 -15.21
N PRO A 13 10.87 3.97 -15.89
CA PRO A 13 11.18 3.95 -17.31
C PRO A 13 12.49 3.18 -17.57
N LYS A 14 12.63 2.55 -18.75
CA LYS A 14 13.86 1.80 -19.09
C LYS A 14 15.13 2.67 -19.09
N ASN A 15 14.96 3.97 -19.31
CA ASN A 15 16.06 4.94 -19.45
C ASN A 15 16.24 5.81 -18.20
N VAL A 16 15.92 5.31 -16.99
CA VAL A 16 16.10 6.05 -15.72
C VAL A 16 17.54 6.52 -15.57
N ALA A 17 18.52 5.62 -15.74
CA ALA A 17 19.93 5.94 -15.59
C ALA A 17 20.37 7.06 -16.54
N ASP A 18 19.95 7.01 -17.80
CA ASP A 18 20.26 8.04 -18.80
C ASP A 18 19.64 9.40 -18.46
N ARG A 19 18.39 9.40 -17.96
CA ARG A 19 17.72 10.63 -17.52
C ARG A 19 18.44 11.25 -16.33
N ILE A 20 18.83 10.45 -15.34
CA ILE A 20 19.60 10.93 -14.19
C ILE A 20 20.97 11.45 -14.62
N ASN A 21 21.67 10.75 -15.52
CA ASN A 21 22.95 11.22 -16.06
C ASN A 21 22.83 12.60 -16.71
N LYS A 22 21.78 12.84 -17.51
CA LYS A 22 21.51 14.16 -18.11
C LYS A 22 21.27 15.24 -17.06
N ILE A 23 20.54 14.94 -15.99
CA ILE A 23 20.32 15.88 -14.88
C ILE A 23 21.64 16.19 -14.17
N CYS A 24 22.48 15.17 -13.94
CA CYS A 24 23.82 15.35 -13.38
C CYS A 24 24.69 16.27 -14.25
N GLU A 25 24.67 16.08 -15.57
CA GLU A 25 25.39 16.93 -16.52
C GLU A 25 24.94 18.41 -16.44
N VAL A 26 23.63 18.65 -16.39
CA VAL A 26 23.06 20.01 -16.26
C VAL A 26 23.50 20.68 -14.95
N GLN A 27 23.59 19.91 -13.86
CA GLN A 27 24.00 20.42 -12.55
C GLN A 27 25.52 20.38 -12.32
N GLN A 28 26.31 20.02 -13.35
CA GLN A 28 27.77 19.89 -13.28
C GLN A 28 28.26 18.88 -12.23
N ILE A 29 27.48 17.81 -12.00
CA ILE A 29 27.82 16.70 -11.10
C ILE A 29 28.34 15.52 -11.93
N SER A 30 29.37 14.85 -11.45
CA SER A 30 29.86 13.61 -12.08
C SER A 30 28.76 12.53 -12.06
N ALA A 31 28.41 12.02 -13.24
CA ALA A 31 27.40 10.96 -13.41
C ALA A 31 27.89 9.56 -12.98
N THR A 32 29.13 9.46 -12.52
CA THR A 32 29.77 8.23 -12.03
C THR A 32 29.05 7.73 -10.77
N ASN A 33 28.86 6.41 -10.63
CA ASN A 33 28.02 5.85 -9.58
C ASN A 33 28.60 6.08 -8.18
N GLU A 34 29.92 6.13 -8.05
CA GLU A 34 30.66 6.33 -6.81
C GLU A 34 30.69 7.81 -6.36
N THR A 35 30.19 8.73 -7.19
CA THR A 35 30.16 10.16 -6.86
C THR A 35 29.24 10.38 -5.66
N LYS A 36 29.82 10.89 -4.56
CA LYS A 36 29.06 11.29 -3.36
C LYS A 36 28.41 12.65 -3.56
N ILE A 37 27.20 12.80 -3.03
CA ILE A 37 26.45 14.07 -3.05
C ILE A 37 26.58 14.73 -1.67
N GLU A 38 27.67 15.48 -1.46
CA GLU A 38 28.00 16.06 -0.16
C GLU A 38 27.31 17.39 0.10
N ASP A 39 27.22 18.26 -0.91
CA ASP A 39 26.60 19.59 -0.74
C ASP A 39 25.07 19.47 -0.60
N PRO A 40 24.49 19.92 0.53
CA PRO A 40 23.04 19.83 0.76
C PRO A 40 22.19 20.59 -0.26
N LEU A 41 22.67 21.72 -0.79
CA LEU A 41 21.92 22.52 -1.75
C LEU A 41 21.91 21.87 -3.13
N GLN A 42 23.06 21.43 -3.63
CA GLN A 42 23.14 20.62 -4.86
C GLN A 42 22.31 19.35 -4.73
N ARG A 43 22.36 18.67 -3.58
CA ARG A 43 21.56 17.47 -3.30
C ARG A 43 20.07 17.73 -3.40
N PHE A 44 19.59 18.82 -2.80
CA PHE A 44 18.20 19.22 -2.86
C PHE A 44 17.76 19.51 -4.31
N ASN A 45 18.54 20.30 -5.05
CA ASN A 45 18.25 20.64 -6.44
C ASN A 45 18.27 19.41 -7.36
N LEU A 46 19.16 18.46 -7.12
CA LEU A 46 19.24 17.20 -7.85
C LEU A 46 17.98 16.36 -7.64
N PHE A 47 17.55 16.21 -6.38
CA PHE A 47 16.35 15.43 -6.06
C PHE A 47 15.08 16.08 -6.60
N LEU A 48 14.98 17.41 -6.54
CA LEU A 48 13.86 18.14 -7.12
C LEU A 48 13.77 17.93 -8.64
N ALA A 49 14.89 18.06 -9.36
CA ALA A 49 14.93 17.82 -10.79
C ALA A 49 14.58 16.36 -11.16
N CYS A 50 15.02 15.39 -10.36
CA CYS A 50 14.65 13.98 -10.55
C CYS A 50 13.16 13.73 -10.29
N GLU A 51 12.58 14.36 -9.27
CA GLU A 51 11.15 14.29 -8.96
C GLU A 51 10.31 14.86 -10.10
N GLU A 52 10.70 16.00 -10.67
CA GLU A 52 10.01 16.62 -11.81
C GLU A 52 10.09 15.73 -13.06
N GLU A 53 11.26 15.16 -13.38
CA GLU A 53 11.45 14.35 -14.58
C GLU A 53 10.79 12.96 -14.49
N LEU A 54 10.81 12.33 -13.31
CA LEU A 54 10.33 10.96 -13.10
C LEU A 54 8.97 10.89 -12.41
N GLN A 55 8.40 12.03 -12.02
CA GLN A 55 7.11 12.16 -11.32
C GLN A 55 7.02 11.27 -10.07
N HIS A 56 8.16 11.05 -9.41
CA HIS A 56 8.29 10.18 -8.25
C HIS A 56 9.15 10.85 -7.16
N PRO A 57 8.54 11.32 -6.06
CA PRO A 57 9.27 12.01 -4.99
C PRO A 57 10.18 11.07 -4.21
N VAL A 58 11.32 11.59 -3.77
CA VAL A 58 12.21 10.88 -2.83
C VAL A 58 11.62 10.97 -1.43
N MET A 59 11.50 9.84 -0.73
CA MET A 59 10.93 9.84 0.62
C MET A 59 11.92 10.31 1.68
N ASN A 60 11.42 11.07 2.67
CA ASN A 60 12.23 11.49 3.82
C ASN A 60 12.96 10.33 4.52
N SER A 61 12.31 9.17 4.63
CA SER A 61 12.89 8.00 5.30
C SER A 61 14.07 7.38 4.55
N VAL A 62 14.22 7.63 3.25
CA VAL A 62 15.34 7.09 2.44
C VAL A 62 16.41 8.14 2.16
N LEU A 63 16.18 9.41 2.51
CA LEU A 63 17.14 10.48 2.26
C LEU A 63 18.51 10.20 2.89
N TYR A 64 18.57 9.61 4.08
CA TYR A 64 19.86 9.29 4.71
C TYR A 64 20.61 8.16 4.00
N SER A 65 19.89 7.29 3.26
CA SER A 65 20.47 6.10 2.61
C SER A 65 21.00 6.36 1.21
N ILE A 66 20.66 7.49 0.60
CA ILE A 66 21.10 7.85 -0.75
C ILE A 66 22.39 8.66 -0.62
N GLU A 67 23.56 8.06 -0.56
CA GLU A 67 24.81 8.85 -0.42
C GLU A 67 25.44 9.20 -1.77
N THR A 68 25.24 8.31 -2.74
CA THR A 68 25.88 8.39 -4.06
C THR A 68 24.87 8.52 -5.20
N ILE A 69 25.35 8.90 -6.38
CA ILE A 69 24.56 8.86 -7.62
C ILE A 69 24.11 7.43 -7.95
N GLY A 70 24.92 6.42 -7.62
CA GLY A 70 24.52 5.01 -7.75
C GLY A 70 23.31 4.66 -6.89
N ASP A 71 23.27 5.12 -5.65
CA ASP A 71 22.12 4.91 -4.75
C ASP A 71 20.85 5.59 -5.29
N LEU A 72 21.01 6.79 -5.85
CA LEU A 72 19.91 7.54 -6.46
C LEU A 72 19.33 6.81 -7.69
N LYS A 73 20.19 6.32 -8.58
CA LYS A 73 19.77 5.50 -9.73
C LYS A 73 19.03 4.25 -9.27
N LYS A 74 19.59 3.53 -8.31
CA LYS A 74 18.97 2.32 -7.75
C LYS A 74 17.60 2.60 -7.14
N TYR A 75 17.42 3.74 -6.45
CA TYR A 75 16.12 4.16 -5.92
C TYR A 75 15.08 4.30 -7.04
N TYR A 76 15.41 5.03 -8.09
CA TYR A 76 14.50 5.27 -9.23
C TYR A 76 14.39 4.09 -10.20
N GLU A 77 15.27 3.10 -10.14
CA GLU A 77 15.11 1.83 -10.87
C GLU A 77 14.20 0.84 -10.12
N THR A 78 13.93 1.08 -8.84
CA THR A 78 13.12 0.18 -8.02
C THR A 78 11.62 0.47 -8.23
N PRO A 79 10.82 -0.48 -8.73
CA PRO A 79 9.39 -0.30 -8.90
C PRO A 79 8.65 -0.29 -7.55
N VAL A 80 7.53 0.43 -7.50
CA VAL A 80 6.64 0.48 -6.33
C VAL A 80 5.25 0.00 -6.74
N ASP A 81 4.80 -1.09 -6.12
CA ASP A 81 3.46 -1.66 -6.28
C ASP A 81 2.59 -1.28 -5.07
N SER A 82 1.40 -0.74 -5.34
CA SER A 82 0.44 -0.34 -4.29
C SER A 82 -0.56 -1.43 -3.95
N ARG A 83 -0.64 -2.48 -4.78
CA ARG A 83 -1.58 -3.58 -4.62
C ARG A 83 -1.29 -4.37 -3.36
N THR A 84 -2.35 -4.72 -2.65
CA THR A 84 -2.27 -5.64 -1.51
C THR A 84 -1.95 -7.05 -1.97
N PRO A 85 -1.37 -7.92 -1.14
CA PRO A 85 -1.09 -9.31 -1.51
C PRO A 85 -2.33 -10.05 -2.01
N LEU A 86 -3.49 -9.79 -1.40
CA LEU A 86 -4.75 -10.41 -1.81
C LEU A 86 -5.19 -9.96 -3.22
N GLU A 87 -4.94 -8.70 -3.59
CA GLU A 87 -5.19 -8.19 -4.94
C GLU A 87 -4.21 -8.78 -5.95
N VAL A 88 -2.93 -8.90 -5.59
CA VAL A 88 -1.92 -9.56 -6.44
C VAL A 88 -2.34 -11.00 -6.72
N MET A 89 -2.77 -11.74 -5.70
CA MET A 89 -3.27 -13.12 -5.82
C MET A 89 -4.51 -13.27 -6.71
N ARG A 90 -5.27 -12.21 -7.01
CA ARG A 90 -6.38 -12.27 -8.01
C ARG A 90 -5.86 -12.42 -9.44
N SER A 91 -4.66 -11.91 -9.70
CA SER A 91 -4.05 -11.89 -11.05
C SER A 91 -3.00 -12.97 -11.26
N MET A 92 -2.66 -13.73 -10.21
CA MET A 92 -1.69 -14.82 -10.28
C MET A 92 -2.33 -16.12 -10.77
N ASP A 93 -1.54 -16.94 -11.45
CA ASP A 93 -1.92 -18.33 -11.72
C ASP A 93 -1.84 -19.14 -10.43
N LEU A 94 -2.99 -19.55 -9.90
CA LEU A 94 -3.08 -20.27 -8.63
C LEU A 94 -3.05 -21.78 -8.87
N PRO A 95 -2.42 -22.57 -7.97
CA PRO A 95 -2.52 -24.02 -8.01
C PRO A 95 -3.97 -24.50 -8.03
N LYS A 96 -4.25 -25.57 -8.80
CA LYS A 96 -5.63 -26.09 -8.99
C LYS A 96 -6.34 -26.50 -7.69
N ASN A 97 -5.59 -26.76 -6.63
CA ASN A 97 -6.10 -27.15 -5.32
C ASN A 97 -6.28 -25.97 -4.34
N LEU A 98 -6.08 -24.73 -4.79
CA LEU A 98 -6.19 -23.53 -3.97
C LEU A 98 -7.35 -22.65 -4.44
N HIS A 99 -8.31 -22.42 -3.56
CA HIS A 99 -9.38 -21.45 -3.76
C HIS A 99 -9.27 -20.33 -2.71
N ILE A 100 -9.29 -19.07 -3.15
CA ILE A 100 -9.16 -17.90 -2.28
C ILE A 100 -10.48 -17.12 -2.30
N ASN A 101 -11.05 -16.90 -1.12
CA ASN A 101 -12.19 -16.01 -0.95
C ASN A 101 -11.72 -14.56 -0.88
N TYR A 102 -11.91 -13.81 -1.96
CA TYR A 102 -11.43 -12.43 -2.02
C TYR A 102 -12.40 -11.38 -1.45
N ASP A 103 -13.67 -11.73 -1.32
CA ASP A 103 -14.67 -10.89 -0.68
C ASP A 103 -14.89 -11.35 0.77
N TYR A 104 -15.22 -10.39 1.64
CA TYR A 104 -15.51 -10.71 3.03
C TYR A 104 -16.83 -11.45 3.13
N ILE A 105 -16.77 -12.71 3.56
CA ILE A 105 -17.95 -13.46 3.96
C ILE A 105 -18.24 -13.07 5.41
N ARG A 106 -19.31 -12.31 5.64
CA ARG A 106 -19.76 -11.89 6.96
C ARG A 106 -21.03 -12.64 7.32
N PHE A 107 -21.13 -13.05 8.59
CA PHE A 107 -22.36 -13.59 9.11
C PHE A 107 -23.47 -12.52 9.07
N HIS A 108 -24.64 -12.92 8.57
CA HIS A 108 -25.87 -12.15 8.68
C HIS A 108 -27.02 -13.14 8.83
N PRO A 109 -27.86 -13.02 9.87
CA PRO A 109 -28.84 -14.06 10.22
C PRO A 109 -29.82 -14.35 9.09
N ASP A 110 -30.23 -13.31 8.35
CA ASP A 110 -31.24 -13.43 7.29
C ASP A 110 -30.71 -14.04 5.98
N THR A 111 -29.39 -14.02 5.75
CA THR A 111 -28.79 -14.45 4.48
C THR A 111 -27.85 -15.65 4.62
N ASP A 112 -27.54 -16.08 5.85
CA ASP A 112 -26.63 -17.20 6.09
C ASP A 112 -27.32 -18.54 5.85
N THR A 113 -26.92 -19.20 4.77
CA THR A 113 -27.40 -20.53 4.37
C THR A 113 -26.57 -21.68 4.92
N LEU A 114 -25.37 -21.45 5.46
CA LEU A 114 -24.46 -22.53 5.89
C LEU A 114 -24.82 -23.10 7.26
N PHE A 115 -25.29 -22.27 8.18
CA PHE A 115 -25.59 -22.66 9.56
C PHE A 115 -27.03 -22.35 9.98
N ASN A 116 -27.94 -22.21 9.01
CA ASN A 116 -29.35 -21.86 9.22
C ASN A 116 -29.50 -20.61 10.11
N GLY A 117 -28.74 -19.55 9.83
CA GLY A 117 -28.77 -18.31 10.59
C GLY A 117 -28.18 -18.38 12.00
N LYS A 118 -27.48 -19.46 12.38
CA LYS A 118 -26.84 -19.58 13.71
C LYS A 118 -25.38 -19.11 13.65
N THR A 119 -25.08 -18.05 14.39
CA THR A 119 -23.70 -17.56 14.57
C THR A 119 -22.95 -18.36 15.63
N ALA A 120 -21.64 -18.56 15.44
CA ALA A 120 -20.74 -19.05 16.47
C ALA A 120 -20.47 -18.00 17.58
N PHE A 121 -20.86 -16.74 17.36
CA PHE A 121 -20.62 -15.61 18.26
C PHE A 121 -21.94 -14.90 18.62
N PRO A 122 -22.81 -15.52 19.43
CA PRO A 122 -24.17 -15.01 19.70
C PRO A 122 -24.20 -13.65 20.39
N SER A 123 -23.18 -13.31 21.17
CA SER A 123 -23.08 -12.02 21.88
C SER A 123 -22.22 -10.99 21.16
N SER A 124 -21.85 -11.22 19.90
CA SER A 124 -20.95 -10.33 19.15
C SER A 124 -21.65 -9.75 17.92
N SER A 125 -21.78 -8.43 17.89
CA SER A 125 -22.32 -7.71 16.73
C SER A 125 -21.31 -7.66 15.59
N THR A 126 -21.78 -7.84 14.36
CA THR A 126 -20.96 -7.67 13.15
C THR A 126 -21.11 -6.23 12.65
N LEU A 127 -20.26 -5.34 13.17
CA LEU A 127 -20.32 -3.92 12.84
C LEU A 127 -19.50 -3.61 11.58
N VAL A 128 -20.10 -2.83 10.66
CA VAL A 128 -19.42 -2.30 9.48
C VAL A 128 -19.22 -0.80 9.69
N THR A 129 -18.03 -0.42 10.16
CA THR A 129 -17.71 0.97 10.53
C THR A 129 -17.29 1.83 9.33
N GLY A 130 -16.68 1.23 8.30
CA GLY A 130 -16.20 1.95 7.13
C GLY A 130 -17.33 2.40 6.20
N LEU A 131 -17.42 3.70 5.91
CA LEU A 131 -18.49 4.28 5.06
C LEU A 131 -18.58 3.63 3.67
N LYS A 132 -17.43 3.34 3.03
CA LYS A 132 -17.35 2.62 1.75
C LYS A 132 -17.98 1.22 1.84
N TYR A 133 -17.69 0.51 2.93
CA TYR A 133 -18.08 -0.88 3.10
C TYR A 133 -19.50 -1.04 3.66
N LYS A 134 -20.02 -0.04 4.38
CA LYS A 134 -21.38 -0.06 4.96
C LYS A 134 -22.48 -0.24 3.90
N LYS A 135 -22.24 0.21 2.67
CA LYS A 135 -23.16 -0.01 1.54
C LYS A 135 -23.03 -1.40 0.92
N LYS A 136 -21.82 -1.96 0.89
CA LYS A 136 -21.53 -3.25 0.24
C LYS A 136 -21.86 -4.44 1.14
N TYR A 137 -21.56 -4.32 2.44
CA TYR A 137 -21.75 -5.38 3.41
C TYR A 137 -22.74 -4.93 4.48
N PRO A 138 -23.89 -5.62 4.64
CA PRO A 138 -24.81 -5.33 5.73
C PRO A 138 -24.15 -5.70 7.06
N GLY A 139 -24.24 -4.80 8.02
CA GLY A 139 -23.88 -5.10 9.41
C GLY A 139 -25.06 -5.73 10.13
N HIS A 140 -24.80 -6.40 11.24
CA HIS A 140 -25.83 -6.98 12.09
C HIS A 140 -25.54 -6.65 13.56
N TYR A 141 -26.55 -6.16 14.27
CA TYR A 141 -26.50 -5.92 15.70
C TYR A 141 -27.11 -7.12 16.40
N GLN A 142 -26.35 -7.72 17.31
CA GLN A 142 -26.85 -8.76 18.20
C GLN A 142 -27.54 -8.11 19.39
N ASP A 143 -28.67 -8.67 19.79
CA ASP A 143 -29.35 -8.27 21.00
C ASP A 143 -28.48 -8.61 22.21
N ASN A 144 -28.38 -7.68 23.16
CA ASN A 144 -27.66 -7.94 24.39
C ASN A 144 -28.50 -8.90 25.26
N PRO A 145 -28.02 -10.13 25.53
CA PRO A 145 -28.79 -11.14 26.27
C PRO A 145 -29.06 -10.73 27.73
N PHE A 146 -28.38 -9.69 28.23
CA PHE A 146 -28.55 -9.16 29.58
C PHE A 146 -29.36 -7.85 29.63
N LEU A 147 -29.80 -7.30 28.50
CA LEU A 147 -30.48 -6.00 28.44
C LEU A 147 -31.75 -5.97 29.30
N GLU A 148 -32.59 -7.01 29.19
CA GLU A 148 -33.80 -7.13 30.02
C GLU A 148 -33.50 -7.20 31.52
N LYS A 149 -32.36 -7.79 31.90
CA LYS A 149 -31.95 -7.88 33.31
C LYS A 149 -31.44 -6.55 33.84
N MET A 150 -30.83 -5.72 32.99
CA MET A 150 -30.34 -4.39 33.34
C MET A 150 -31.46 -3.34 33.38
N LEU A 151 -32.51 -3.50 32.57
CA LEU A 151 -33.67 -2.61 32.52
C LEU A 151 -34.71 -2.88 33.63
N LYS A 152 -34.57 -3.98 34.38
CA LYS A 152 -35.43 -4.36 35.52
C LYS A 152 -34.97 -3.74 36.85
N ILE A 153 -34.12 -2.71 36.81
CA ILE A 153 -33.69 -1.92 37.98
C ILE A 153 -34.60 -0.70 38.13
#